data_AF-A0A844Y996-F1
#
_entry.id   AF-A0A844Y996-F1
#
_cell.length_a   1.000
_cell.length_b   1.000
_cell.length_c   1.000
_cell.angle_alpha   90.00
_cell.angle_beta   90.00
_cell.angle_gamma   90.00
#
_symmetry.space_group_name_H-M   'P 1'
#
loop_
_entity.id
_entity.type
_entity.pdbx_description
1 polymer ?
#
loop_
_entity_poly.entity_id
_entity_poly.type
_entity_poly.pdbx_seq_one_letter_code
_entity_poly.pdbx_strand_id
1 'polypeptide(L)'
;MSRIFRPLFAMTSMAAACALAVPAHANWRVAETDHFILYSEAPEDEVVETVTRMETFDTLVRALTNNTRPASPIKVTMFEVADVDAVNATFPYPSSGVGGYYNSTEDGPFLVTFRNVMRTGRRSARKAARKSYDWGPEVRQHEYLHHYMYQYFNANYPSWYSEGFAEYYGTMAFPEENVVEIGHAPYFRVDTIRENAWLPVRKLLTAKSYADVGQDIGQLYAEGWLLTHLGAQNKERGAQLQQYLAAVAAGTPYEEAATNAFGDLDVLDAELRKHRQNINAMRLSLKPMNLGTIPVRELTDMESRLMRYQIRLYSGYEKSALPQIVGAVREIRAEAPDNVMGLEIQAQLENLANMPEQAAQTTEHLLRIDPTNIVGLTERGKALTGQLSQSSDDAAWSEARKPFQAAIAASNIAIAPRVAFFESFLAQGQSPSVEAQNRMVEAFQLLPQNDEIRYLLARDFEQRGLIDDAIAIIEPAAFGAFDGDAREKRRRGKAMERYAERYTNIENYETPRDMLDRLEAKKDGRYDPETNTFTPKNPEDSE
;
A
#
# COMPACT_ATOMS: atom_id res chain seq x y z
N MET A 1 -7.35 -77.57 55.22
CA MET A 1 -7.43 -76.53 56.27
C MET A 1 -6.08 -75.80 56.29
N SER A 2 -6.03 -74.62 55.64
CA SER A 2 -5.68 -73.30 56.25
C SER A 2 -4.25 -73.24 56.81
N ARG A 3 -3.36 -72.30 56.46
CA ARG A 3 -3.43 -70.81 56.47
C ARG A 3 -2.26 -70.29 55.59
N ILE A 4 -2.45 -69.42 54.59
CA ILE A 4 -2.48 -67.94 54.59
C ILE A 4 -1.47 -67.28 55.54
N PHE A 5 -0.41 -66.67 54.99
CA PHE A 5 -0.20 -65.21 54.93
C PHE A 5 0.88 -64.87 53.88
N ARG A 6 0.57 -63.93 52.98
CA ARG A 6 1.36 -63.48 51.81
C ARG A 6 2.23 -62.26 52.17
N PRO A 7 3.44 -62.10 51.59
CA PRO A 7 4.23 -60.88 51.73
C PRO A 7 3.90 -59.81 50.67
N LEU A 8 4.18 -58.57 51.05
CA LEU A 8 4.02 -57.30 50.34
C LEU A 8 4.63 -57.28 48.93
N PHE A 9 3.91 -56.67 47.98
CA PHE A 9 4.46 -56.13 46.73
C PHE A 9 4.80 -54.66 46.92
N ALA A 10 6.05 -54.28 46.65
CA ALA A 10 6.50 -52.90 46.54
C ALA A 10 6.05 -52.30 45.21
N MET A 11 5.43 -51.12 45.29
CA MET A 11 4.87 -50.38 44.16
C MET A 11 5.84 -49.23 43.82
N THR A 12 6.49 -49.32 42.66
CA THR A 12 7.43 -48.30 42.16
C THR A 12 6.64 -47.22 41.41
N SER A 13 6.51 -46.03 42.00
CA SER A 13 5.87 -44.87 41.37
C SER A 13 6.79 -44.25 40.31
N MET A 14 6.38 -44.30 39.04
CA MET A 14 7.01 -43.58 37.93
C MET A 14 6.30 -42.22 37.80
N ALA A 15 6.95 -41.15 38.29
CA ALA A 15 6.47 -39.78 38.09
C ALA A 15 6.81 -39.34 36.66
N ALA A 16 5.81 -39.31 35.79
CA ALA A 16 5.91 -38.70 34.47
C ALA A 16 5.91 -37.17 34.64
N ALA A 17 7.06 -36.54 34.44
CA ALA A 17 7.17 -35.10 34.28
C ALA A 17 6.62 -34.72 32.91
N CYS A 18 5.31 -34.42 32.85
CA CYS A 18 4.74 -33.65 31.74
C CYS A 18 5.29 -32.22 31.85
N ALA A 19 6.42 -31.97 31.17
CA ALA A 19 6.78 -30.61 30.82
C ALA A 19 5.65 -30.07 29.93
N LEU A 20 4.81 -29.20 30.50
CA LEU A 20 3.90 -28.36 29.73
C LEU A 20 4.78 -27.50 28.84
N ALA A 21 4.95 -27.92 27.58
CA ALA A 21 5.44 -27.03 26.55
C ALA A 21 4.40 -25.92 26.41
N VAL A 22 4.65 -24.78 27.05
CA VAL A 22 3.93 -23.55 26.74
C VAL A 22 4.14 -23.35 25.24
N PRO A 23 3.08 -23.20 24.43
CA PRO A 23 3.26 -22.88 23.03
C PRO A 23 4.17 -21.65 22.98
N ALA A 24 5.32 -21.77 22.33
CA ALA A 24 6.17 -20.63 22.06
C ALA A 24 5.35 -19.72 21.13
N HIS A 25 4.68 -18.73 21.70
CA HIS A 25 4.12 -17.63 20.93
C HIS A 25 5.32 -17.00 20.21
N ALA A 26 5.33 -17.06 18.88
CA ALA A 26 6.36 -16.38 18.12
C ALA A 26 6.10 -14.88 18.27
N ASN A 27 6.92 -14.20 19.07
CA ASN A 27 6.81 -12.75 19.22
C ASN A 27 7.14 -12.07 17.88
N TRP A 28 6.46 -10.96 17.63
CA TRP A 28 6.74 -10.10 16.49
C TRP A 28 8.17 -9.55 16.60
N ARG A 29 8.84 -9.40 15.47
CA ARG A 29 10.12 -8.73 15.34
C ARG A 29 9.98 -7.56 14.40
N VAL A 30 10.80 -6.54 14.63
CA VAL A 30 10.94 -5.40 13.73
C VAL A 30 12.39 -5.27 13.26
N ALA A 31 12.58 -5.04 11.97
CA ALA A 31 13.84 -4.65 11.37
C ALA A 31 13.64 -3.43 10.47
N GLU A 32 14.60 -2.52 10.51
CA GLU A 32 14.54 -1.27 9.75
C GLU A 32 15.82 -1.11 8.93
N THR A 33 15.64 -0.79 7.65
CA THR A 33 16.72 -0.49 6.69
C THR A 33 16.50 0.89 6.09
N ASP A 34 17.24 1.27 5.05
CA ASP A 34 17.12 2.61 4.44
C ASP A 34 15.72 2.84 3.83
N HIS A 35 15.14 1.82 3.19
CA HIS A 35 13.86 1.94 2.48
C HIS A 35 12.69 1.19 3.13
N PHE A 36 12.94 0.31 4.10
CA PHE A 36 11.92 -0.60 4.61
C PHE A 36 11.87 -0.66 6.14
N ILE A 37 10.66 -0.88 6.66
CA ILE A 37 10.41 -1.33 8.04
C ILE A 37 9.65 -2.64 7.92
N LEU A 38 10.18 -3.75 8.43
CA LEU A 38 9.51 -5.06 8.41
C LEU A 38 9.05 -5.44 9.81
N TYR A 39 7.76 -5.71 9.96
CA TYR A 39 7.17 -6.41 11.09
C TYR A 39 6.84 -7.85 10.69
N SER A 40 7.38 -8.84 11.40
CA SER A 40 7.15 -10.26 11.12
C SER A 40 7.32 -11.11 12.36
N GLU A 41 6.55 -12.19 12.50
CA GLU A 41 6.77 -13.23 13.52
C GLU A 41 7.82 -14.27 13.06
N ALA A 42 8.55 -14.02 11.98
CA ALA A 42 9.62 -14.88 11.50
C ALA A 42 10.85 -14.88 12.45
N PRO A 43 11.67 -15.95 12.42
CA PRO A 43 12.99 -15.96 13.06
C PRO A 43 13.86 -14.78 12.60
N GLU A 44 14.80 -14.35 13.45
CA GLU A 44 15.67 -13.18 13.20
C GLU A 44 16.45 -13.28 11.89
N ASP A 45 16.99 -14.46 11.55
CA ASP A 45 17.74 -14.69 10.31
C ASP A 45 16.86 -14.54 9.07
N GLU A 46 15.61 -14.99 9.12
CA GLU A 46 14.64 -14.81 8.03
C GLU A 46 14.19 -13.35 7.88
N VAL A 47 14.07 -12.61 8.99
CA VAL A 47 13.80 -11.16 8.99
C VAL A 47 14.94 -10.42 8.30
N VAL A 48 16.20 -10.69 8.68
CA VAL A 48 17.39 -10.08 8.06
C VAL A 48 17.50 -10.45 6.58
N GLU A 49 17.32 -11.73 6.22
CA GLU A 49 17.33 -12.17 4.81
C GLU A 49 16.27 -11.43 4.00
N THR A 50 15.06 -11.28 4.56
CA THR A 50 13.95 -10.62 3.89
C THR A 50 14.26 -9.16 3.58
N VAL A 51 14.63 -8.35 4.57
CA VAL A 51 14.90 -6.92 4.33
C VAL A 51 16.12 -6.72 3.44
N THR A 52 17.14 -7.60 3.56
CA THR A 52 18.30 -7.59 2.67
C THR A 52 17.90 -7.83 1.22
N ARG A 53 17.00 -8.80 0.98
CA ARG A 53 16.48 -9.08 -0.36
C ARG A 53 15.64 -7.93 -0.89
N MET A 54 14.84 -7.26 -0.05
CA MET A 54 14.04 -6.11 -0.48
C MET A 54 14.91 -4.89 -0.85
N GLU A 55 15.98 -4.60 -0.10
CA GLU A 55 16.96 -3.56 -0.47
C GLU A 55 17.68 -3.89 -1.78
N THR A 56 18.02 -5.16 -1.99
CA THR A 56 18.57 -5.66 -3.26
C THR A 56 17.59 -5.49 -4.40
N PHE A 57 16.32 -5.77 -4.13
CA PHE A 57 15.25 -5.65 -5.10
C PHE A 57 15.01 -4.18 -5.52
N ASP A 58 14.85 -3.24 -4.57
CA ASP A 58 14.74 -1.80 -4.88
C ASP A 58 15.91 -1.32 -5.74
N THR A 59 17.15 -1.65 -5.32
CA THR A 59 18.36 -1.23 -6.02
C THR A 59 18.37 -1.73 -7.48
N LEU A 60 17.98 -2.99 -7.69
CA LEU A 60 17.95 -3.59 -9.02
C LEU A 60 16.83 -3.03 -9.88
N VAL A 61 15.61 -2.90 -9.35
CA VAL A 61 14.49 -2.33 -10.09
C VAL A 61 14.79 -0.89 -10.51
N ARG A 62 15.42 -0.09 -9.65
CA ARG A 62 15.92 1.24 -10.01
C ARG A 62 16.90 1.21 -11.16
N ALA A 63 17.91 0.35 -11.10
CA ALA A 63 18.90 0.22 -12.16
C ALA A 63 18.27 -0.25 -13.49
N LEU A 64 17.40 -1.26 -13.43
CA LEU A 64 16.74 -1.86 -14.60
C LEU A 64 15.76 -0.91 -15.29
N THR A 65 15.14 -0.01 -14.52
CA THR A 65 14.23 1.03 -15.03
C THR A 65 14.92 2.36 -15.27
N ASN A 66 16.24 2.44 -15.12
CA ASN A 66 17.05 3.65 -15.24
C ASN A 66 16.51 4.82 -14.38
N ASN A 67 15.99 4.50 -13.19
CA ASN A 67 15.45 5.49 -12.28
C ASN A 67 16.57 6.21 -11.53
N THR A 68 16.74 7.49 -11.86
CA THR A 68 17.74 8.39 -11.25
C THR A 68 17.13 9.34 -10.22
N ARG A 69 15.82 9.21 -9.92
CA ARG A 69 15.15 10.01 -8.90
C ARG A 69 15.71 9.67 -7.52
N PRO A 70 15.81 10.67 -6.61
CA PRO A 70 16.24 10.42 -5.24
C PRO A 70 15.30 9.41 -4.55
N ALA A 71 15.84 8.64 -3.61
CA ALA A 71 15.03 7.78 -2.78
C ALA A 71 14.04 8.59 -1.94
N SER A 72 12.83 8.06 -1.79
CA SER A 72 11.87 8.60 -0.83
C SER A 72 12.46 8.49 0.57
N PRO A 73 12.41 9.55 1.39
CA PRO A 73 12.78 9.45 2.79
C PRO A 73 11.70 8.72 3.63
N ILE A 74 10.53 8.45 3.03
CA ILE A 74 9.45 7.69 3.66
C ILE A 74 9.65 6.21 3.36
N LYS A 75 9.82 5.42 4.42
CA LYS A 75 10.03 3.97 4.33
C LYS A 75 8.71 3.25 4.06
N VAL A 76 8.79 2.13 3.34
CA VAL A 76 7.64 1.22 3.17
C VAL A 76 7.54 0.31 4.39
N THR A 77 6.41 0.39 5.09
CA THR A 77 6.10 -0.50 6.22
C THR A 77 5.53 -1.82 5.71
N MET A 78 6.21 -2.92 5.98
CA MET A 78 5.84 -4.26 5.56
C MET A 78 5.34 -5.04 6.77
N PHE A 79 4.09 -5.48 6.74
CA PHE A 79 3.54 -6.41 7.71
C PHE A 79 3.47 -7.82 7.10
N GLU A 80 4.19 -8.76 7.71
CA GLU A 80 4.14 -10.17 7.34
C GLU A 80 3.32 -10.97 8.35
N VAL A 81 2.09 -11.29 7.96
CA VAL A 81 1.17 -12.09 8.75
C VAL A 81 1.32 -13.58 8.44
N ALA A 82 0.65 -14.44 9.21
CA ALA A 82 0.90 -15.89 9.15
C ALA A 82 0.61 -16.52 7.78
N ASP A 83 -0.49 -16.15 7.13
CA ASP A 83 -1.02 -16.77 5.92
C ASP A 83 -1.99 -15.83 5.17
N VAL A 84 -2.50 -16.30 4.03
CA VAL A 84 -3.47 -15.57 3.19
C VAL A 84 -4.76 -15.24 3.94
N ASP A 85 -5.25 -16.10 4.83
CA ASP A 85 -6.45 -15.81 5.60
C ASP A 85 -6.20 -14.67 6.59
N ALA A 86 -5.01 -14.65 7.21
CA ALA A 86 -4.58 -13.54 8.05
C ALA A 86 -4.44 -12.24 7.26
N VAL A 87 -3.97 -12.26 6.01
CA VAL A 87 -3.96 -11.08 5.11
C VAL A 87 -5.40 -10.58 4.94
N ASN A 88 -6.33 -11.46 4.60
CA ASN A 88 -7.72 -11.09 4.35
C ASN A 88 -8.43 -10.59 5.63
N ALA A 89 -8.03 -11.07 6.81
CA ALA A 89 -8.53 -10.58 8.10
C ALA A 89 -8.10 -9.13 8.43
N THR A 90 -7.09 -8.59 7.73
CA THR A 90 -6.67 -7.20 7.92
C THR A 90 -7.59 -6.20 7.23
N PHE A 91 -8.47 -6.61 6.31
CA PHE A 91 -9.37 -5.68 5.63
C PHE A 91 -10.51 -5.17 6.53
N PRO A 92 -10.95 -3.91 6.37
CA PRO A 92 -12.09 -3.37 7.10
C PRO A 92 -13.45 -3.93 6.72
N TYR A 93 -13.47 -4.81 5.73
CA TYR A 93 -14.65 -5.50 5.21
C TYR A 93 -14.32 -6.97 4.98
N PRO A 94 -15.33 -7.85 4.89
CA PRO A 94 -15.11 -9.24 4.51
C PRO A 94 -14.34 -9.33 3.19
N SER A 95 -13.19 -10.00 3.22
CA SER A 95 -12.32 -10.22 2.08
C SER A 95 -11.89 -11.69 2.01
N SER A 96 -11.56 -12.15 0.81
CA SER A 96 -11.09 -13.52 0.55
C SER A 96 -10.30 -13.56 -0.75
N GLY A 97 -9.27 -14.41 -0.82
CA GLY A 97 -8.53 -14.65 -2.06
C GLY A 97 -7.48 -13.59 -2.40
N VAL A 98 -7.28 -12.58 -1.55
CA VAL A 98 -6.22 -11.58 -1.70
C VAL A 98 -4.92 -12.12 -1.10
N GLY A 99 -3.89 -12.31 -1.93
CA GLY A 99 -2.58 -12.83 -1.50
C GLY A 99 -1.70 -11.80 -0.80
N GLY A 100 -1.89 -10.53 -1.09
CA GLY A 100 -1.21 -9.39 -0.50
C GLY A 100 -1.85 -8.11 -1.02
N TYR A 101 -1.53 -6.99 -0.41
CA TYR A 101 -1.92 -5.70 -0.94
C TYR A 101 -0.97 -4.59 -0.49
N TYR A 102 -0.80 -3.61 -1.36
CA TYR A 102 -0.18 -2.33 -1.11
C TYR A 102 -1.22 -1.22 -0.95
N ASN A 103 -0.97 -0.28 -0.04
CA ASN A 103 -1.68 1.00 0.01
C ASN A 103 -0.79 2.07 0.71
N SER A 104 -1.29 3.29 0.87
CA SER A 104 -0.62 4.35 1.62
C SER A 104 -1.58 5.06 2.56
N THR A 105 -1.06 5.51 3.70
CA THR A 105 -1.75 6.38 4.64
C THR A 105 -0.89 7.61 4.94
N GLU A 106 -1.40 8.53 5.75
CA GLU A 106 -0.60 9.63 6.31
C GLU A 106 0.62 9.15 7.14
N ASP A 107 0.64 7.88 7.55
CA ASP A 107 1.76 7.26 8.26
C ASP A 107 2.80 6.66 7.29
N GLY A 108 2.53 6.71 5.98
CA GLY A 108 3.40 6.23 4.91
C GLY A 108 2.82 5.08 4.08
N PRO A 109 3.57 4.65 3.05
CA PRO A 109 3.25 3.47 2.25
C PRO A 109 3.39 2.21 3.09
N PHE A 110 2.49 1.25 2.89
CA PHE A 110 2.54 -0.03 3.56
C PHE A 110 2.10 -1.18 2.66
N LEU A 111 2.55 -2.38 3.01
CA LEU A 111 2.08 -3.62 2.42
C LEU A 111 1.75 -4.65 3.50
N VAL A 112 0.73 -5.44 3.26
CA VAL A 112 0.39 -6.61 4.07
C VAL A 112 0.55 -7.84 3.20
N THR A 113 1.43 -8.73 3.63
CA THR A 113 1.75 -9.98 2.94
C THR A 113 1.80 -11.12 3.95
N PHE A 114 1.89 -12.35 3.47
CA PHE A 114 2.03 -13.50 4.35
C PHE A 114 3.47 -14.02 4.37
N ARG A 115 3.83 -14.67 5.48
CA ARG A 115 5.15 -15.24 5.70
C ARG A 115 5.44 -16.38 4.72
N ASN A 116 6.70 -16.45 4.33
CA ASN A 116 7.26 -17.57 3.59
C ASN A 116 7.64 -18.67 4.55
N VAL A 117 7.18 -19.89 4.33
CA VAL A 117 7.72 -21.03 5.08
C VAL A 117 8.96 -21.52 4.34
N MET A 118 10.11 -20.85 4.49
CA MET A 118 11.36 -21.22 3.79
C MET A 118 11.75 -22.68 4.08
N ARG A 119 11.39 -23.64 3.22
CA ARG A 119 11.78 -25.06 3.41
C ARG A 119 13.22 -25.25 2.96
N THR A 120 14.14 -25.10 3.91
CA THR A 120 15.59 -25.34 3.80
C THR A 120 15.94 -26.83 3.62
N GLY A 121 15.52 -27.42 2.50
CA GLY A 121 16.00 -28.74 2.05
C GLY A 121 17.25 -28.63 1.18
N ARG A 122 18.44 -28.74 1.77
CA ARG A 122 19.73 -28.92 1.04
C ARG A 122 19.69 -30.19 0.20
N ARG A 123 19.39 -30.08 -1.11
CA ARG A 123 19.95 -30.87 -2.23
C ARG A 123 19.25 -30.53 -3.55
N SER A 124 20.08 -30.38 -4.58
CA SER A 124 19.81 -30.16 -6.01
C SER A 124 19.53 -28.72 -6.46
N ALA A 125 20.56 -28.10 -7.03
CA ALA A 125 20.47 -26.93 -7.91
C ALA A 125 19.66 -27.19 -9.21
N ARG A 126 19.07 -28.39 -9.40
CA ARG A 126 18.08 -28.70 -10.45
C ARG A 126 16.62 -28.60 -9.97
N LYS A 127 16.41 -28.13 -8.73
CA LYS A 127 15.10 -27.82 -8.12
C LYS A 127 14.62 -26.39 -8.42
N ALA A 128 15.45 -25.56 -9.06
CA ALA A 128 15.16 -24.15 -9.39
C ALA A 128 13.85 -23.97 -10.20
N ALA A 129 13.52 -24.91 -11.09
CA ALA A 129 12.27 -24.91 -11.86
C ALA A 129 11.05 -25.53 -11.12
N ARG A 130 11.21 -26.01 -9.88
CA ARG A 130 10.16 -26.71 -9.11
C ARG A 130 9.89 -26.04 -7.75
N LYS A 131 10.51 -24.88 -7.50
CA LYS A 131 10.59 -24.14 -6.23
C LYS A 131 10.17 -22.66 -6.36
N SER A 132 9.08 -22.38 -7.06
CA SER A 132 8.20 -21.28 -6.64
C SER A 132 7.61 -21.51 -5.23
N TYR A 133 7.79 -22.72 -4.68
CA TYR A 133 7.62 -23.06 -3.26
C TYR A 133 8.48 -22.15 -2.37
N ASP A 134 7.93 -21.00 -1.99
CA ASP A 134 7.64 -20.57 -0.61
C ASP A 134 6.78 -19.26 -0.60
N TRP A 135 6.16 -18.92 -1.74
CA TRP A 135 4.94 -18.11 -1.99
C TRP A 135 4.92 -16.60 -1.70
N GLY A 136 5.41 -16.10 -0.58
CA GLY A 136 5.30 -14.68 -0.23
C GLY A 136 6.44 -13.73 -0.66
N PRO A 137 7.66 -14.14 -1.16
CA PRO A 137 8.59 -13.13 -1.71
C PRO A 137 8.05 -12.53 -3.02
N GLU A 138 7.39 -13.34 -3.87
CA GLU A 138 6.80 -12.89 -5.14
C GLU A 138 5.70 -11.86 -4.88
N VAL A 139 4.78 -12.16 -3.95
CA VAL A 139 3.72 -11.23 -3.57
C VAL A 139 4.29 -9.94 -2.98
N ARG A 140 5.27 -10.03 -2.06
CA ARG A 140 5.87 -8.82 -1.46
C ARG A 140 6.54 -7.92 -2.49
N GLN A 141 7.26 -8.52 -3.43
CA GLN A 141 7.90 -7.78 -4.53
C GLN A 141 6.86 -7.18 -5.47
N HIS A 142 5.80 -7.92 -5.81
CA HIS A 142 4.66 -7.45 -6.61
C HIS A 142 4.01 -6.22 -5.97
N GLU A 143 3.61 -6.31 -4.70
CA GLU A 143 3.00 -5.18 -3.98
C GLU A 143 3.94 -3.98 -3.87
N TYR A 144 5.24 -4.22 -3.64
CA TYR A 144 6.24 -3.16 -3.65
C TYR A 144 6.41 -2.51 -5.04
N LEU A 145 6.23 -3.24 -6.14
CA LEU A 145 6.32 -2.64 -7.47
C LEU A 145 5.16 -1.69 -7.76
N HIS A 146 3.96 -1.93 -7.21
CA HIS A 146 2.91 -0.92 -7.22
C HIS A 146 3.35 0.35 -6.49
N HIS A 147 3.90 0.23 -5.28
CA HIS A 147 4.50 1.38 -4.58
C HIS A 147 5.53 2.11 -5.45
N TYR A 148 6.49 1.36 -6.00
CA TYR A 148 7.58 1.89 -6.80
C TYR A 148 7.07 2.68 -8.01
N MET A 149 6.09 2.14 -8.74
CA MET A 149 5.46 2.80 -9.87
C MET A 149 4.79 4.10 -9.43
N TYR A 150 3.92 4.06 -8.42
CA TYR A 150 3.18 5.25 -7.99
C TYR A 150 4.06 6.33 -7.35
N GLN A 151 5.15 5.94 -6.69
CA GLN A 151 6.11 6.85 -6.05
C GLN A 151 7.00 7.57 -7.08
N TYR A 152 7.56 6.85 -8.04
CA TYR A 152 8.61 7.40 -8.93
C TYR A 152 8.13 7.71 -10.35
N PHE A 153 7.05 7.06 -10.78
CA PHE A 153 6.50 7.19 -12.12
C PHE A 153 5.00 7.45 -12.02
N ASN A 154 4.64 8.53 -11.33
CA ASN A 154 3.26 8.91 -11.10
C ASN A 154 2.60 9.39 -12.41
N ALA A 155 2.23 8.44 -13.25
CA ALA A 155 1.68 8.59 -14.58
C ALA A 155 0.49 7.64 -14.75
N ASN A 156 -0.33 7.93 -15.76
CA ASN A 156 -1.41 7.06 -16.16
C ASN A 156 -0.85 5.77 -16.80
N TYR A 157 -0.97 4.65 -16.09
CA TYR A 157 -0.65 3.33 -16.63
C TYR A 157 -1.92 2.49 -16.84
N PRO A 158 -2.07 1.85 -18.00
CA PRO A 158 -3.09 0.83 -18.20
C PRO A 158 -3.00 -0.25 -17.12
N SER A 159 -4.16 -0.71 -16.64
CA SER A 159 -4.22 -1.74 -15.60
C SER A 159 -3.37 -2.97 -15.94
N TRP A 160 -3.42 -3.43 -17.21
CA TRP A 160 -2.64 -4.57 -17.66
C TRP A 160 -1.13 -4.37 -17.49
N TYR A 161 -0.62 -3.15 -17.70
CA TYR A 161 0.81 -2.86 -17.62
C TYR A 161 1.25 -2.69 -16.16
N SER A 162 0.43 -2.07 -15.32
CA SER A 162 0.67 -2.02 -13.86
C SER A 162 0.86 -3.43 -13.31
N GLU A 163 -0.07 -4.34 -13.60
CA GLU A 163 0.02 -5.73 -13.17
C GLU A 163 1.16 -6.48 -13.88
N GLY A 164 1.32 -6.29 -15.20
CA GLY A 164 2.35 -6.97 -15.98
C GLY A 164 3.77 -6.60 -15.56
N PHE A 165 4.01 -5.33 -15.21
CA PHE A 165 5.26 -4.85 -14.65
C PHE A 165 5.52 -5.44 -13.26
N ALA A 166 4.50 -5.44 -12.40
CA ALA A 166 4.54 -6.02 -11.06
C ALA A 166 4.82 -7.54 -11.12
N GLU A 167 4.18 -8.28 -12.02
CA GLU A 167 4.42 -9.71 -12.24
C GLU A 167 5.81 -9.97 -12.87
N TYR A 168 6.28 -9.12 -13.79
CA TYR A 168 7.54 -9.37 -14.51
C TYR A 168 8.76 -9.19 -13.60
N TYR A 169 8.83 -8.07 -12.88
CA TYR A 169 9.91 -7.83 -11.94
C TYR A 169 9.66 -8.52 -10.59
N GLY A 170 8.41 -8.74 -10.17
CA GLY A 170 8.07 -9.37 -8.90
C GLY A 170 8.40 -10.86 -8.82
N THR A 171 8.81 -11.47 -9.93
CA THR A 171 9.32 -12.84 -9.98
C THR A 171 10.85 -12.91 -9.98
N MET A 172 11.52 -11.81 -9.64
CA MET A 172 12.98 -11.75 -9.59
C MET A 172 13.51 -12.71 -8.54
N ALA A 173 14.36 -13.65 -8.98
CA ALA A 173 14.91 -14.70 -8.16
C ALA A 173 16.40 -14.47 -7.89
N PHE A 174 16.83 -14.87 -6.69
CA PHE A 174 18.22 -14.76 -6.22
C PHE A 174 18.74 -16.18 -5.92
N PRO A 175 19.02 -17.00 -6.95
CA PRO A 175 19.41 -18.39 -6.76
C PRO A 175 20.78 -18.54 -6.07
N GLU A 176 21.65 -17.54 -6.23
CA GLU A 176 23.00 -17.45 -5.68
C GLU A 176 23.28 -15.98 -5.31
N GLU A 177 24.23 -15.73 -4.40
CA GLU A 177 24.53 -14.38 -3.88
C GLU A 177 24.91 -13.35 -4.98
N ASN A 178 25.54 -13.83 -6.06
CA ASN A 178 26.06 -13.03 -7.16
C ASN A 178 25.27 -13.22 -8.48
N VAL A 179 24.05 -13.77 -8.40
CA VAL A 179 23.21 -14.04 -9.56
C VAL A 179 21.80 -13.54 -9.29
N VAL A 180 21.25 -12.86 -10.28
CA VAL A 180 19.82 -12.55 -10.33
C VAL A 180 19.21 -13.13 -11.60
N GLU A 181 18.02 -13.68 -11.48
CA GLU A 181 17.18 -14.11 -12.61
C GLU A 181 15.91 -13.25 -12.66
N ILE A 182 15.54 -12.78 -13.86
CA ILE A 182 14.48 -11.78 -14.08
C ILE A 182 13.51 -12.29 -15.13
N GLY A 183 12.20 -12.08 -14.91
CA GLY A 183 11.17 -12.44 -15.87
C GLY A 183 10.84 -13.93 -15.85
N HIS A 184 10.84 -14.55 -14.67
CA HIS A 184 10.21 -15.87 -14.54
C HIS A 184 8.70 -15.73 -14.79
N ALA A 185 8.08 -16.79 -15.31
CA ALA A 185 6.63 -16.85 -15.36
C ALA A 185 6.09 -16.92 -13.92
N PRO A 186 5.17 -16.04 -13.50
CA PRO A 186 4.65 -16.03 -12.14
C PRO A 186 3.93 -17.34 -11.86
N TYR A 187 4.21 -17.98 -10.74
CA TYR A 187 3.77 -19.36 -10.54
C TYR A 187 2.25 -19.51 -10.56
N PHE A 188 1.51 -18.58 -9.94
CA PHE A 188 0.04 -18.54 -9.97
C PHE A 188 -0.55 -18.33 -11.36
N ARG A 189 0.28 -17.90 -12.33
CA ARG A 189 -0.14 -17.54 -13.69
C ARG A 189 0.36 -18.53 -14.72
N VAL A 190 1.31 -19.43 -14.40
CA VAL A 190 1.90 -20.35 -15.39
C VAL A 190 0.82 -21.16 -16.12
N ASP A 191 -0.18 -21.65 -15.38
CA ASP A 191 -1.27 -22.43 -15.98
C ASP A 191 -2.11 -21.53 -16.89
N THR A 192 -2.53 -20.35 -16.43
CA THR A 192 -3.27 -19.35 -17.23
C THR A 192 -2.51 -18.90 -18.49
N ILE A 193 -1.18 -18.71 -18.40
CA ILE A 193 -0.32 -18.37 -19.54
C ILE A 193 -0.30 -19.49 -20.59
N ARG A 194 -0.39 -20.75 -20.14
CA ARG A 194 -0.27 -21.95 -20.99
C ARG A 194 -1.61 -22.47 -21.51
N GLU A 195 -2.70 -22.11 -20.86
CA GLU A 195 -4.06 -22.49 -21.25
C GLU A 195 -4.45 -21.94 -22.66
N ASN A 196 -5.53 -22.47 -23.21
CA ASN A 196 -6.05 -22.03 -24.51
C ASN A 196 -6.96 -20.79 -24.40
N ALA A 197 -7.45 -20.46 -23.20
CA ALA A 197 -8.12 -19.19 -22.96
C ALA A 197 -7.19 -18.03 -23.34
N TRP A 198 -7.74 -16.99 -23.96
CA TRP A 198 -6.94 -15.89 -24.50
C TRP A 198 -7.77 -14.62 -24.56
N LEU A 199 -7.23 -13.55 -24.02
CA LEU A 199 -7.77 -12.21 -24.12
C LEU A 199 -7.18 -11.58 -25.39
N PRO A 200 -7.99 -11.18 -26.39
CA PRO A 200 -7.43 -10.56 -27.58
C PRO A 200 -6.57 -9.34 -27.23
N VAL A 201 -5.38 -9.22 -27.83
CA VAL A 201 -4.43 -8.13 -27.49
C VAL A 201 -5.07 -6.75 -27.66
N ARG A 202 -5.96 -6.56 -28.63
CA ARG A 202 -6.75 -5.34 -28.76
C ARG A 202 -7.57 -5.03 -27.50
N LYS A 203 -8.24 -6.03 -26.91
CA LYS A 203 -9.01 -5.88 -25.66
C LYS A 203 -8.08 -5.62 -24.47
N LEU A 204 -6.92 -6.30 -24.40
CA LEU A 204 -5.91 -6.05 -23.37
C LEU A 204 -5.42 -4.59 -23.41
N LEU A 205 -5.03 -4.10 -24.59
CA LEU A 205 -4.48 -2.75 -24.80
C LEU A 205 -5.52 -1.62 -24.70
N THR A 206 -6.81 -1.94 -24.74
CA THR A 206 -7.90 -0.95 -24.61
C THR A 206 -8.62 -1.00 -23.26
N ALA A 207 -8.33 -1.99 -22.43
CA ALA A 207 -8.86 -2.08 -21.08
C ALA A 207 -8.29 -0.95 -20.21
N LYS A 208 -9.18 -0.10 -19.71
CA LYS A 208 -8.87 0.99 -18.79
C LYS A 208 -8.89 0.48 -17.35
N SER A 209 -9.79 -0.45 -17.04
CA SER A 209 -9.90 -1.06 -15.70
C SER A 209 -10.17 -2.57 -15.75
N TYR A 210 -10.13 -3.20 -14.58
CA TYR A 210 -10.53 -4.61 -14.41
C TYR A 210 -11.97 -4.89 -14.87
N ALA A 211 -12.87 -3.90 -14.82
CA ALA A 211 -14.25 -4.07 -15.25
C ALA A 211 -14.35 -4.34 -16.76
N ASP A 212 -13.43 -3.78 -17.57
CA ASP A 212 -13.43 -3.95 -19.02
C ASP A 212 -13.09 -5.39 -19.46
N VAL A 213 -12.42 -6.15 -18.58
CA VAL A 213 -12.08 -7.56 -18.82
C VAL A 213 -13.03 -8.53 -18.12
N GLY A 214 -13.86 -8.08 -17.19
CA GLY A 214 -14.91 -8.88 -16.56
C GLY A 214 -14.35 -10.09 -15.81
N GLN A 215 -14.68 -11.31 -16.26
CA GLN A 215 -14.18 -12.54 -15.63
C GLN A 215 -12.74 -12.89 -16.06
N ASP A 216 -12.19 -12.21 -17.07
CA ASP A 216 -10.87 -12.47 -17.63
C ASP A 216 -9.73 -11.78 -16.85
N ILE A 217 -9.95 -11.37 -15.59
CA ILE A 217 -8.93 -10.69 -14.77
C ILE A 217 -7.66 -11.52 -14.69
N GLY A 218 -7.76 -12.83 -14.45
CA GLY A 218 -6.58 -13.71 -14.42
C GLY A 218 -5.79 -13.68 -15.73
N GLN A 219 -6.47 -13.50 -16.87
CA GLN A 219 -5.84 -13.39 -18.19
C GLN A 219 -5.17 -12.02 -18.39
N LEU A 220 -5.74 -10.93 -17.87
CA LEU A 220 -5.13 -9.61 -17.88
C LEU A 220 -3.76 -9.64 -17.18
N TYR A 221 -3.66 -10.28 -16.02
CA TYR A 221 -2.37 -10.47 -15.33
C TYR A 221 -1.39 -11.32 -16.16
N ALA A 222 -1.85 -12.49 -16.63
CA ALA A 222 -1.01 -13.44 -17.37
C ALA A 222 -0.46 -12.85 -18.69
N GLU A 223 -1.32 -12.20 -19.46
CA GLU A 223 -0.94 -11.62 -20.76
C GLU A 223 -0.25 -10.26 -20.59
N GLY A 224 -0.57 -9.51 -19.53
CA GLY A 224 0.17 -8.30 -19.20
C GLY A 224 1.62 -8.61 -18.85
N TRP A 225 1.86 -9.67 -18.08
CA TRP A 225 3.21 -10.22 -17.88
C TRP A 225 3.85 -10.64 -19.21
N LEU A 226 3.11 -11.35 -20.07
CA LEU A 226 3.64 -11.87 -21.33
C LEU A 226 4.07 -10.77 -22.31
N LEU A 227 3.29 -9.68 -22.40
CA LEU A 227 3.59 -8.52 -23.23
C LEU A 227 4.77 -7.73 -22.67
N THR A 228 4.84 -7.58 -21.35
CA THR A 228 6.01 -6.98 -20.67
C THR A 228 7.27 -7.80 -20.93
N HIS A 229 7.16 -9.13 -20.80
CA HIS A 229 8.24 -10.07 -21.06
C HIS A 229 8.70 -10.03 -22.53
N LEU A 230 7.78 -9.91 -23.50
CA LEU A 230 8.12 -9.70 -24.91
C LEU A 230 8.89 -8.39 -25.13
N GLY A 231 8.39 -7.29 -24.56
CA GLY A 231 9.04 -5.98 -24.67
C GLY A 231 10.45 -5.95 -24.06
N ALA A 232 10.66 -6.68 -22.96
CA ALA A 232 11.96 -6.79 -22.31
C ALA A 232 12.98 -7.62 -23.12
N GLN A 233 12.52 -8.60 -23.91
CA GLN A 233 13.39 -9.50 -24.69
C GLN A 233 13.61 -9.06 -26.14
N ASN A 234 12.71 -8.22 -26.66
CA ASN A 234 12.80 -7.69 -28.01
C ASN A 234 12.88 -6.17 -27.97
N LYS A 235 14.04 -5.61 -28.31
CA LYS A 235 14.31 -4.17 -28.27
C LYS A 235 13.30 -3.34 -29.09
N GLU A 236 12.85 -3.84 -30.23
CA GLU A 236 11.87 -3.14 -31.07
C GLU A 236 10.50 -3.12 -30.39
N ARG A 237 10.03 -4.28 -29.90
CA ARG A 237 8.76 -4.36 -29.15
C ARG A 237 8.81 -3.57 -27.85
N GLY A 238 9.96 -3.51 -27.18
CA GLY A 238 10.18 -2.67 -26.01
C GLY A 238 10.04 -1.18 -26.33
N ALA A 239 10.60 -0.72 -27.45
CA ALA A 239 10.46 0.68 -27.89
C ALA A 239 9.00 1.03 -28.23
N GLN A 240 8.28 0.13 -28.91
CA GLN A 240 6.85 0.30 -29.20
C GLN A 240 6.01 0.32 -27.92
N LEU A 241 6.31 -0.56 -26.96
CA LEU A 241 5.65 -0.53 -25.66
C LEU A 241 5.85 0.81 -24.95
N GLN A 242 7.07 1.34 -24.93
CA GLN A 242 7.32 2.67 -24.35
C GLN A 242 6.56 3.78 -25.09
N GLN A 243 6.47 3.72 -26.42
CA GLN A 243 5.68 4.66 -27.21
C GLN A 243 4.19 4.60 -26.87
N TYR A 244 3.62 3.40 -26.76
CA TYR A 244 2.23 3.19 -26.34
C TYR A 244 1.97 3.77 -24.95
N LEU A 245 2.81 3.45 -23.96
CA LEU A 245 2.66 3.94 -22.59
C LEU A 245 2.79 5.47 -22.51
N ALA A 246 3.71 6.07 -23.28
CA ALA A 246 3.87 7.51 -23.34
C ALA A 246 2.65 8.21 -23.96
N ALA A 247 2.06 7.62 -25.01
CA ALA A 247 0.84 8.15 -25.63
C ALA A 247 -0.37 8.06 -24.69
N VAL A 248 -0.55 6.93 -23.99
CA VAL A 248 -1.60 6.78 -22.97
C VAL A 248 -1.40 7.77 -21.82
N ALA A 249 -0.15 7.94 -21.37
CA ALA A 249 0.19 8.91 -20.33
C ALA A 249 -0.10 10.36 -20.75
N ALA A 250 -0.03 10.67 -22.05
CA ALA A 250 -0.38 11.97 -22.62
C ALA A 250 -1.89 12.13 -22.94
N GLY A 251 -2.73 11.15 -22.59
CA GLY A 251 -4.18 11.20 -22.79
C GLY A 251 -4.67 10.76 -24.17
N THR A 252 -3.80 10.23 -25.04
CA THR A 252 -4.23 9.66 -26.33
C THR A 252 -5.22 8.51 -26.10
N PRO A 253 -6.34 8.41 -26.86
CA PRO A 253 -7.26 7.28 -26.78
C PRO A 253 -6.52 5.94 -26.93
N TYR A 254 -6.83 4.97 -26.07
CA TYR A 254 -6.05 3.73 -25.94
C TYR A 254 -5.92 2.94 -27.25
N GLU A 255 -6.98 2.86 -28.05
CA GLU A 255 -6.99 2.16 -29.34
C GLU A 255 -6.08 2.83 -30.37
N GLU A 256 -6.09 4.17 -30.40
CA GLU A 256 -5.23 4.96 -31.27
C GLU A 256 -3.77 4.83 -30.84
N ALA A 257 -3.49 4.98 -29.53
CA ALA A 257 -2.16 4.77 -28.97
C ALA A 257 -1.60 3.38 -29.31
N ALA A 258 -2.42 2.34 -29.18
CA ALA A 258 -2.05 0.96 -29.49
C ALA A 258 -1.71 0.79 -30.98
N THR A 259 -2.58 1.27 -31.87
CA THR A 259 -2.40 1.15 -33.32
C THR A 259 -1.18 1.95 -33.80
N ASN A 260 -0.99 3.16 -33.29
CA ASN A 260 0.15 4.01 -33.64
C ASN A 260 1.50 3.43 -33.20
N ALA A 261 1.53 2.74 -32.06
CA ALA A 261 2.74 2.16 -31.51
C ALA A 261 3.08 0.78 -32.10
N PHE A 262 2.08 -0.12 -32.20
CA PHE A 262 2.31 -1.52 -32.56
C PHE A 262 1.96 -1.86 -34.02
N GLY A 263 1.22 -0.99 -34.71
CA GLY A 263 0.69 -1.24 -36.04
C GLY A 263 -0.49 -2.21 -36.02
N ASP A 264 -0.41 -3.28 -36.81
CA ASP A 264 -1.45 -4.30 -36.88
C ASP A 264 -1.49 -5.14 -35.59
N LEU A 265 -2.54 -4.95 -34.79
CA LEU A 265 -2.71 -5.63 -33.51
C LEU A 265 -2.97 -7.14 -33.65
N ASP A 266 -3.44 -7.62 -34.81
CA ASP A 266 -3.63 -9.05 -35.04
C ASP A 266 -2.26 -9.74 -35.24
N VAL A 267 -1.29 -9.03 -35.82
CA VAL A 267 0.10 -9.49 -35.90
C VAL A 267 0.73 -9.57 -34.51
N LEU A 268 0.49 -8.56 -33.66
CA LEU A 268 0.96 -8.57 -32.27
C LEU A 268 0.31 -9.70 -31.46
N ASP A 269 -0.98 -9.95 -31.63
CA ASP A 269 -1.70 -11.07 -30.98
C ASP A 269 -1.07 -12.42 -31.34
N ALA A 270 -0.84 -12.66 -32.64
CA ALA A 270 -0.21 -13.90 -33.12
C ALA A 270 1.24 -14.05 -32.61
N GLU A 271 2.00 -12.96 -32.55
CA GLU A 271 3.35 -12.97 -31.99
C GLU A 271 3.35 -13.28 -30.49
N LEU A 272 2.46 -12.66 -29.73
CA LEU A 272 2.33 -12.88 -28.29
C LEU A 272 1.94 -14.34 -27.98
N ARG A 273 0.99 -14.89 -28.74
CA ARG A 273 0.62 -16.32 -28.68
C ARG A 273 1.76 -17.27 -28.99
N LYS A 274 2.70 -16.86 -29.86
CA LYS A 274 3.91 -17.63 -30.15
C LYS A 274 4.94 -17.47 -29.02
N HIS A 275 5.08 -16.26 -28.48
CA HIS A 275 6.02 -15.94 -27.41
C HIS A 275 5.77 -16.75 -26.14
N ARG A 276 4.50 -17.06 -25.82
CA ARG A 276 4.13 -17.90 -24.66
C ARG A 276 4.83 -19.27 -24.62
N GLN A 277 5.35 -19.75 -25.76
CA GLN A 277 6.09 -21.02 -25.85
C GLN A 277 7.58 -20.88 -25.51
N ASN A 278 8.12 -19.65 -25.48
CA ASN A 278 9.55 -19.35 -25.32
C ASN A 278 9.81 -18.36 -24.17
N ILE A 279 9.24 -18.65 -23.02
CA ILE A 279 9.32 -17.82 -21.81
C ILE A 279 10.52 -18.20 -20.94
N ASN A 280 11.68 -17.60 -21.20
CA ASN A 280 12.90 -17.84 -20.45
C ASN A 280 13.28 -16.63 -19.58
N ALA A 281 13.64 -16.87 -18.32
CA ALA A 281 14.19 -15.82 -17.47
C ALA A 281 15.58 -15.38 -17.98
N MET A 282 15.85 -14.09 -17.85
CA MET A 282 17.18 -13.52 -18.08
C MET A 282 18.04 -13.74 -16.83
N ARG A 283 19.26 -14.24 -17.00
CA ARG A 283 20.22 -14.43 -15.91
C ARG A 283 21.32 -13.38 -15.99
N LEU A 284 21.48 -12.59 -14.93
CA LEU A 284 22.48 -11.51 -14.83
C LEU A 284 23.42 -11.75 -13.66
N SER A 285 24.63 -11.20 -13.76
CA SER A 285 25.57 -11.16 -12.64
C SER A 285 25.21 -10.01 -11.72
N LEU A 286 25.08 -10.33 -10.43
CA LEU A 286 24.85 -9.38 -9.35
C LEU A 286 26.16 -9.15 -8.58
N LYS A 287 26.48 -7.89 -8.32
CA LYS A 287 27.51 -7.57 -7.33
C LYS A 287 26.87 -7.70 -5.95
N PRO A 288 27.44 -8.50 -5.01
CA PRO A 288 26.89 -8.61 -3.66
C PRO A 288 26.78 -7.23 -3.01
N MET A 289 25.62 -6.98 -2.40
CA MET A 289 25.40 -5.76 -1.63
C MET A 289 25.68 -6.03 -0.16
N ASN A 290 26.42 -5.13 0.47
CA ASN A 290 26.71 -5.20 1.89
C ASN A 290 25.93 -4.10 2.60
N LEU A 291 24.85 -4.47 3.29
CA LEU A 291 24.02 -3.58 4.09
C LEU A 291 24.56 -3.40 5.52
N GLY A 292 25.69 -4.03 5.85
CA GLY A 292 26.22 -4.07 7.21
C GLY A 292 25.37 -4.92 8.14
N THR A 293 25.43 -4.62 9.44
CA THR A 293 24.61 -5.29 10.45
C THR A 293 23.23 -4.65 10.50
N ILE A 294 22.19 -5.45 10.27
CA ILE A 294 20.79 -5.01 10.38
C ILE A 294 20.30 -5.34 11.79
N PRO A 295 20.00 -4.33 12.63
CA PRO A 295 19.46 -4.59 13.96
C PRO A 295 18.05 -5.14 13.86
N VAL A 296 17.78 -6.23 14.60
CA VAL A 296 16.45 -6.80 14.76
C VAL A 296 16.05 -6.66 16.22
N ARG A 297 14.86 -6.12 16.46
CA ARG A 297 14.28 -5.99 17.80
C ARG A 297 13.09 -6.91 17.92
N GLU A 298 13.09 -7.76 18.94
CA GLU A 298 11.88 -8.48 19.34
C GLU A 298 10.92 -7.52 20.05
N LEU A 299 9.67 -7.52 19.63
CA LEU A 299 8.60 -6.77 20.29
C LEU A 299 8.29 -7.42 21.63
N THR A 300 8.00 -6.58 22.63
CA THR A 300 7.49 -7.03 23.93
C THR A 300 6.15 -7.74 23.76
N ASP A 301 5.74 -8.54 24.75
CA ASP A 301 4.44 -9.22 24.75
C ASP A 301 3.27 -8.24 24.56
N MET A 302 3.39 -7.03 25.13
CA MET A 302 2.39 -5.96 24.98
C MET A 302 2.33 -5.45 23.53
N GLU A 303 3.47 -5.08 22.95
CA GLU A 303 3.55 -4.62 21.55
C GLU A 303 3.03 -5.70 20.60
N SER A 304 3.41 -6.96 20.80
CA SER A 304 2.96 -8.11 19.99
C SER A 304 1.43 -8.29 20.04
N ARG A 305 0.80 -8.17 21.22
CA ARG A 305 -0.68 -8.21 21.36
C ARG A 305 -1.37 -7.05 20.66
N LEU A 306 -0.69 -5.92 20.53
CA LEU A 306 -1.21 -4.71 19.90
C LEU A 306 -1.00 -4.66 18.38
N MET A 307 -0.18 -5.53 17.80
CA MET A 307 0.12 -5.53 16.36
C MET A 307 -1.12 -5.68 15.48
N ARG A 308 -2.11 -6.47 15.89
CA ARG A 308 -3.39 -6.56 15.15
C ARG A 308 -4.13 -5.22 15.08
N TYR A 309 -3.90 -4.32 16.03
CA TYR A 309 -4.47 -2.98 15.99
C TYR A 309 -3.58 -2.03 15.17
N GLN A 310 -2.25 -2.14 15.32
CA GLN A 310 -1.30 -1.39 14.50
C GLN A 310 -1.54 -1.61 13.00
N ILE A 311 -1.63 -2.86 12.56
CA ILE A 311 -1.89 -3.22 11.15
C ILE A 311 -3.22 -2.61 10.68
N ARG A 312 -4.24 -2.65 11.55
CA ARG A 312 -5.59 -2.16 11.25
C ARG A 312 -5.72 -0.65 11.31
N LEU A 313 -4.82 0.06 11.98
CA LEU A 313 -4.70 1.50 11.80
C LEU A 313 -4.37 1.77 10.33
N TYR A 314 -3.34 1.13 9.76
CA TYR A 314 -2.99 1.25 8.33
C TYR A 314 -4.13 0.81 7.39
N SER A 315 -4.70 -0.38 7.60
CA SER A 315 -5.68 -0.94 6.67
C SER A 315 -7.13 -0.47 6.88
N GLY A 316 -7.44 0.15 8.02
CA GLY A 316 -8.74 0.72 8.36
C GLY A 316 -9.60 -0.15 9.29
N TYR A 317 -10.69 0.45 9.77
CA TYR A 317 -11.66 -0.18 10.67
C TYR A 317 -13.10 0.08 10.23
N GLU A 318 -13.99 -0.84 10.56
CA GLU A 318 -15.42 -0.52 10.56
C GLU A 318 -15.71 0.50 11.64
N LYS A 319 -16.25 1.65 11.26
CA LYS A 319 -16.60 2.77 12.15
C LYS A 319 -17.45 2.33 13.35
N SER A 320 -18.44 1.47 13.10
CA SER A 320 -19.36 0.99 14.14
C SER A 320 -18.67 0.17 15.25
N ALA A 321 -17.49 -0.39 14.98
CA ALA A 321 -16.71 -1.23 15.88
C ALA A 321 -15.65 -0.46 16.68
N LEU A 322 -15.37 0.81 16.32
CA LEU A 322 -14.30 1.61 16.93
C LEU A 322 -14.44 1.77 18.45
N PRO A 323 -15.62 2.07 19.03
CA PRO A 323 -15.76 2.17 20.49
C PRO A 323 -15.40 0.88 21.24
N GLN A 324 -15.77 -0.28 20.71
CA GLN A 324 -15.44 -1.57 21.29
C GLN A 324 -13.94 -1.88 21.15
N ILE A 325 -13.35 -1.51 20.01
CA ILE A 325 -11.91 -1.64 19.76
C ILE A 325 -11.08 -0.77 20.72
N VAL A 326 -11.48 0.49 20.95
CA VAL A 326 -10.86 1.37 21.96
C VAL A 326 -10.93 0.72 23.34
N GLY A 327 -12.10 0.17 23.71
CA GLY A 327 -12.28 -0.56 24.96
C GLY A 327 -11.31 -1.72 25.12
N ALA A 328 -11.16 -2.55 24.08
CA ALA A 328 -10.27 -3.71 24.08
C ALA A 328 -8.78 -3.31 24.15
N VAL A 329 -8.35 -2.26 23.43
CA VAL A 329 -6.97 -1.75 23.52
C VAL A 329 -6.68 -1.21 24.91
N ARG A 330 -7.63 -0.47 25.51
CA ARG A 330 -7.50 0.03 26.88
C ARG A 330 -7.37 -1.09 27.90
N GLU A 331 -8.14 -2.17 27.74
CA GLU A 331 -8.05 -3.36 28.61
C GLU A 331 -6.69 -4.05 28.48
N ILE A 332 -6.18 -4.25 27.25
CA ILE A 332 -4.84 -4.80 27.00
C ILE A 332 -3.77 -3.89 27.66
N ARG A 333 -3.85 -2.58 27.43
CA ARG A 333 -2.86 -1.60 27.91
C ARG A 333 -2.88 -1.43 29.44
N ALA A 334 -3.95 -1.84 30.13
CA ALA A 334 -4.03 -1.75 31.60
C ALA A 334 -2.90 -2.51 32.33
N GLU A 335 -2.32 -3.54 31.70
CA GLU A 335 -1.18 -4.28 32.23
C GLU A 335 0.16 -3.52 32.09
N ALA A 336 0.25 -2.56 31.17
CA ALA A 336 1.41 -1.70 30.96
C ALA A 336 0.97 -0.25 30.61
N PRO A 337 0.50 0.53 31.59
CA PRO A 337 -0.10 1.86 31.36
C PRO A 337 0.79 2.87 30.65
N ASP A 338 2.11 2.75 30.81
CA ASP A 338 3.13 3.64 30.26
C ASP A 338 3.76 3.10 28.95
N ASN A 339 3.23 2.02 28.36
CA ASN A 339 3.73 1.51 27.09
C ASN A 339 3.44 2.52 25.96
N VAL A 340 4.50 3.06 25.34
CA VAL A 340 4.43 4.12 24.32
C VAL A 340 3.57 3.71 23.13
N MET A 341 3.84 2.55 22.51
CA MET A 341 3.05 2.04 21.38
C MET A 341 1.56 1.87 21.75
N GLY A 342 1.26 1.40 22.96
CA GLY A 342 -0.11 1.25 23.45
C GLY A 342 -0.83 2.57 23.69
N LEU A 343 -0.12 3.63 24.05
CA LEU A 343 -0.69 4.99 24.14
C LEU A 343 -0.89 5.60 22.76
N GLU A 344 0.05 5.43 21.84
CA GLU A 344 -0.04 5.87 20.44
C GLU A 344 -1.24 5.24 19.72
N ILE A 345 -1.39 3.91 19.82
CA ILE A 345 -2.51 3.18 19.22
C ILE A 345 -3.84 3.62 19.84
N GLN A 346 -3.90 3.74 21.17
CA GLN A 346 -5.14 4.17 21.81
C GLN A 346 -5.53 5.59 21.39
N ALA A 347 -4.60 6.55 21.37
CA ALA A 347 -4.89 7.92 20.97
C ALA A 347 -5.44 8.01 19.53
N GLN A 348 -4.81 7.29 18.59
CA GLN A 348 -5.29 7.22 17.20
C GLN A 348 -6.70 6.62 17.12
N LEU A 349 -6.95 5.53 17.84
CA LEU A 349 -8.28 4.90 17.85
C LEU A 349 -9.35 5.77 18.52
N GLU A 350 -9.00 6.51 19.57
CA GLU A 350 -9.93 7.44 20.24
C GLU A 350 -10.30 8.60 19.32
N ASN A 351 -9.34 9.19 18.59
CA ASN A 351 -9.64 10.21 17.59
C ASN A 351 -10.47 9.64 16.43
N LEU A 352 -10.12 8.46 15.91
CA LEU A 352 -10.94 7.78 14.90
C LEU A 352 -12.36 7.51 15.40
N ALA A 353 -12.53 7.16 16.68
CA ALA A 353 -13.84 6.90 17.30
C ALA A 353 -14.62 8.18 17.66
N ASN A 354 -14.13 9.37 17.28
CA ASN A 354 -14.68 10.67 17.65
C ASN A 354 -14.83 10.83 19.18
N MET A 355 -13.78 10.47 19.93
CA MET A 355 -13.66 10.57 21.39
C MET A 355 -12.55 11.56 21.79
N PRO A 356 -12.71 12.86 21.48
CA PRO A 356 -11.62 13.82 21.54
C PRO A 356 -11.18 14.16 22.98
N GLU A 357 -12.05 14.03 23.99
CA GLU A 357 -11.66 14.23 25.40
C GLU A 357 -10.74 13.10 25.89
N GLN A 358 -11.06 11.85 25.53
CA GLN A 358 -10.26 10.68 25.88
C GLN A 358 -8.90 10.73 25.15
N ALA A 359 -8.91 11.04 23.85
CA ALA A 359 -7.69 11.22 23.08
C ALA A 359 -6.79 12.32 23.66
N ALA A 360 -7.35 13.43 24.13
CA ALA A 360 -6.60 14.51 24.78
C ALA A 360 -5.90 14.03 26.08
N GLN A 361 -6.58 13.19 26.88
CA GLN A 361 -6.00 12.62 28.11
C GLN A 361 -4.91 11.59 27.80
N THR A 362 -5.15 10.69 26.85
CA THR A 362 -4.18 9.68 26.42
C THR A 362 -2.93 10.32 25.86
N THR A 363 -3.08 11.34 25.00
CA THR A 363 -1.95 12.06 24.40
C THR A 363 -1.21 12.93 25.42
N GLU A 364 -1.90 13.51 26.41
CA GLU A 364 -1.23 14.17 27.54
C GLU A 364 -0.37 13.20 28.34
N HIS A 365 -0.84 11.97 28.56
CA HIS A 365 -0.04 10.94 29.21
C HIS A 365 1.18 10.55 28.36
N LEU A 366 0.97 10.28 27.07
CA LEU A 366 2.04 9.97 26.12
C LEU A 366 3.12 11.05 26.11
N LEU A 367 2.74 12.32 26.00
CA LEU A 367 3.68 13.44 25.92
C LEU A 367 4.37 13.79 27.24
N ARG A 368 3.88 13.27 28.39
CA ARG A 368 4.64 13.31 29.65
C ARG A 368 5.79 12.30 29.65
N ILE A 369 5.65 11.20 28.92
CA ILE A 369 6.68 10.15 28.80
C ILE A 369 7.68 10.51 27.70
N ASP A 370 7.18 10.91 26.53
CA ASP A 370 7.95 11.32 25.37
C ASP A 370 7.40 12.65 24.81
N PRO A 371 7.91 13.81 25.26
CA PRO A 371 7.43 15.12 24.84
C PRO A 371 7.61 15.42 23.35
N THR A 372 8.46 14.65 22.66
CA THR A 372 8.77 14.81 21.24
C THR A 372 8.09 13.77 20.36
N ASN A 373 7.21 12.94 20.94
CA ASN A 373 6.52 11.89 20.22
C ASN A 373 5.64 12.47 19.10
N ILE A 374 5.98 12.17 17.84
CA ILE A 374 5.30 12.74 16.67
C ILE A 374 3.84 12.30 16.62
N VAL A 375 3.54 11.03 16.89
CA VAL A 375 2.17 10.51 16.93
C VAL A 375 1.40 11.19 18.05
N GLY A 376 1.96 11.27 19.25
CA GLY A 376 1.34 11.94 20.40
C GLY A 376 1.02 13.41 20.16
N LEU A 377 1.94 14.16 19.55
CA LEU A 377 1.71 15.57 19.20
C LEU A 377 0.64 15.72 18.11
N THR A 378 0.67 14.85 17.09
CA THR A 378 -0.33 14.85 16.00
C THR A 378 -1.72 14.53 16.54
N GLU A 379 -1.86 13.44 17.28
CA GLU A 379 -3.14 13.00 17.83
C GLU A 379 -3.63 13.96 18.92
N ARG A 380 -2.74 14.66 19.65
CA ARG A 380 -3.15 15.74 20.55
C ARG A 380 -3.78 16.90 19.79
N GLY A 381 -3.18 17.31 18.67
CA GLY A 381 -3.73 18.35 17.82
C GLY A 381 -5.13 17.97 17.33
N LYS A 382 -5.29 16.75 16.80
CA LYS A 382 -6.59 16.21 16.34
C LYS A 382 -7.62 16.22 17.46
N ALA A 383 -7.25 15.74 18.66
CA ALA A 383 -8.10 15.73 19.84
C ALA A 383 -8.55 17.14 20.24
N LEU A 384 -7.64 18.11 20.31
CA LEU A 384 -7.97 19.49 20.68
C LEU A 384 -8.86 20.15 19.63
N THR A 385 -8.59 19.97 18.34
CA THR A 385 -9.45 20.51 17.28
C THR A 385 -10.81 19.84 17.24
N GLY A 386 -10.91 18.55 17.58
CA GLY A 386 -12.17 17.80 17.63
C GLY A 386 -13.12 18.23 18.75
N GLN A 387 -12.63 18.93 19.78
CA GLN A 387 -13.46 19.53 20.84
C GLN A 387 -14.07 20.88 20.43
N LEU A 388 -13.63 21.47 19.32
CA LEU A 388 -14.06 22.77 18.86
C LEU A 388 -15.23 22.66 17.89
N SER A 389 -16.05 23.70 17.86
CA SER A 389 -17.04 23.90 16.79
C SER A 389 -16.61 25.05 15.89
N GLN A 390 -17.26 25.21 14.74
CA GLN A 390 -17.05 26.37 13.86
C GLN A 390 -17.36 27.71 14.54
N SER A 391 -18.12 27.72 15.64
CA SER A 391 -18.41 28.92 16.43
C SER A 391 -17.38 29.20 17.53
N SER A 392 -16.43 28.29 17.77
CA SER A 392 -15.31 28.53 18.70
C SER A 392 -14.43 29.68 18.19
N ASP A 393 -13.84 30.45 19.10
CA ASP A 393 -13.02 31.61 18.74
C ASP A 393 -11.71 31.22 18.04
N ASP A 394 -11.14 32.16 17.27
CA ASP A 394 -9.90 31.95 16.53
C ASP A 394 -8.70 31.63 17.44
N ALA A 395 -8.72 32.11 18.69
CA ALA A 395 -7.64 31.86 19.64
C ALA A 395 -7.62 30.39 20.09
N ALA A 396 -8.78 29.78 20.32
CA ALA A 396 -8.93 28.37 20.65
C ALA A 396 -8.45 27.49 19.50
N TRP A 397 -8.83 27.81 18.26
CA TRP A 397 -8.34 27.11 17.07
C TRP A 397 -6.83 27.24 16.88
N SER A 398 -6.27 28.44 17.10
CA SER A 398 -4.83 28.68 17.05
C SER A 398 -4.08 27.87 18.11
N GLU A 399 -4.60 27.80 19.35
CA GLU A 399 -4.03 26.99 20.43
C GLU A 399 -4.07 25.49 20.10
N ALA A 400 -5.21 25.00 19.60
CA ALA A 400 -5.41 23.60 19.25
C ALA A 400 -4.48 23.13 18.11
N ARG A 401 -3.99 24.04 17.27
CA ARG A 401 -3.05 23.74 16.17
C ARG A 401 -1.58 23.67 16.58
N LYS A 402 -1.20 24.20 17.75
CA LYS A 402 0.21 24.20 18.21
C LYS A 402 0.86 22.81 18.26
N PRO A 403 0.17 21.73 18.69
CA PRO A 403 0.75 20.39 18.64
C PRO A 403 1.14 19.95 17.23
N PHE A 404 0.35 20.27 16.20
CA PHE A 404 0.72 19.98 14.81
C PHE A 404 2.00 20.70 14.41
N GLN A 405 2.11 22.00 14.73
CA GLN A 405 3.31 22.78 14.43
C GLN A 405 4.54 22.22 15.15
N ALA A 406 4.39 21.77 16.41
CA ALA A 406 5.46 21.11 17.15
C ALA A 406 5.88 19.78 16.51
N ALA A 407 4.92 18.96 16.06
CA ALA A 407 5.21 17.71 15.35
C ALA A 407 5.94 17.95 14.02
N ILE A 408 5.51 18.95 13.24
CA ILE A 408 6.14 19.35 11.98
C ILE A 408 7.56 19.86 12.20
N ALA A 409 7.78 20.62 13.28
CA ALA A 409 9.10 21.12 13.64
C ALA A 409 10.04 20.00 14.14
N ALA A 410 9.50 18.98 14.80
CA ALA A 410 10.26 17.84 15.31
C ALA A 410 10.61 16.80 14.21
N SER A 411 9.86 16.75 13.10
CA SER A 411 10.12 15.83 12.00
C SER A 411 9.91 16.45 10.62
N ASN A 412 10.97 16.43 9.82
CA ASN A 412 10.97 16.87 8.42
C ASN A 412 10.22 15.91 7.48
N ILE A 413 9.86 14.70 7.94
CA ILE A 413 9.21 13.66 7.12
C ILE A 413 7.82 13.26 7.62
N ALA A 414 7.36 13.80 8.76
CA ALA A 414 6.04 13.46 9.30
C ALA A 414 4.90 14.04 8.45
N ILE A 415 4.18 13.18 7.72
CA ILE A 415 3.10 13.58 6.82
C ILE A 415 1.81 13.89 7.60
N ALA A 416 1.36 13.00 8.48
CA ALA A 416 0.13 13.16 9.26
C ALA A 416 -0.07 14.53 9.94
N PRO A 417 0.89 15.13 10.66
CA PRO A 417 0.67 16.45 11.26
C PRO A 417 0.55 17.57 10.23
N ARG A 418 1.15 17.43 9.04
CA ARG A 418 1.03 18.42 7.95
C ARG A 418 -0.37 18.41 7.36
N VAL A 419 -0.91 17.23 7.11
CA VAL A 419 -2.29 17.06 6.62
C VAL A 419 -3.29 17.53 7.69
N ALA A 420 -3.17 17.06 8.93
CA ALA A 420 -4.06 17.45 10.02
C ALA A 420 -4.02 18.97 10.32
N PHE A 421 -2.86 19.62 10.20
CA PHE A 421 -2.77 21.08 10.31
C PHE A 421 -3.58 21.79 9.24
N PHE A 422 -3.51 21.32 7.99
CA PHE A 422 -4.30 21.85 6.88
C PHE A 422 -5.80 21.61 7.07
N GLU A 423 -6.20 20.39 7.40
CA GLU A 423 -7.60 20.03 7.64
C GLU A 423 -8.24 20.80 8.80
N SER A 424 -7.46 21.17 9.81
CA SER A 424 -7.97 21.96 10.93
C SER A 424 -8.53 23.34 10.52
N PHE A 425 -8.08 23.92 9.39
CA PHE A 425 -8.68 25.16 8.85
C PHE A 425 -10.01 24.87 8.17
N LEU A 426 -10.09 23.76 7.44
CA LEU A 426 -11.32 23.31 6.80
C LEU A 426 -12.40 22.99 7.83
N ALA A 427 -12.01 22.32 8.93
CA ALA A 427 -12.91 22.04 10.06
C ALA A 427 -13.43 23.32 10.73
N GLN A 428 -12.60 24.37 10.79
CA GLN A 428 -13.00 25.71 11.25
C GLN A 428 -13.94 26.44 10.25
N GLY A 429 -14.08 25.95 9.02
CA GLY A 429 -14.82 26.64 7.96
C GLY A 429 -14.03 27.80 7.33
N GLN A 430 -12.70 27.78 7.45
CA GLN A 430 -11.81 28.79 6.88
C GLN A 430 -10.97 28.21 5.74
N SER A 431 -10.57 29.06 4.80
CA SER A 431 -9.52 28.69 3.84
C SER A 431 -8.20 28.44 4.58
N PRO A 432 -7.46 27.36 4.25
CA PRO A 432 -6.16 27.10 4.85
C PRO A 432 -5.21 28.29 4.71
N SER A 433 -4.43 28.58 5.76
CA SER A 433 -3.42 29.62 5.71
C SER A 433 -2.32 29.28 4.68
N VAL A 434 -1.52 30.28 4.27
CA VAL A 434 -0.35 30.04 3.39
C VAL A 434 0.62 29.05 4.04
N GLU A 435 0.80 29.12 5.35
CA GLU A 435 1.62 28.14 6.08
C GLU A 435 1.03 26.73 5.94
N ALA A 436 -0.27 26.57 6.19
CA ALA A 436 -0.92 25.26 6.11
C ALA A 436 -0.88 24.68 4.69
N GLN A 437 -1.08 25.53 3.67
CA GLN A 437 -0.91 25.14 2.28
C GLN A 437 0.52 24.66 1.99
N ASN A 438 1.55 25.38 2.45
CA ASN A 438 2.93 24.96 2.27
C ASN A 438 3.21 23.60 2.93
N ARG A 439 2.64 23.34 4.12
CA ARG A 439 2.76 22.03 4.77
C ARG A 439 2.05 20.93 3.99
N MET A 440 0.92 21.23 3.36
CA MET A 440 0.22 20.28 2.49
C MET A 440 1.02 19.98 1.21
N VAL A 441 1.70 20.97 0.64
CA VAL A 441 2.64 20.76 -0.49
C VAL A 441 3.81 19.88 -0.05
N GLU A 442 4.39 20.10 1.13
CA GLU A 442 5.43 19.22 1.68
C GLU A 442 4.92 17.78 1.85
N ALA A 443 3.70 17.60 2.37
CA ALA A 443 3.06 16.29 2.52
C ALA A 443 2.91 15.58 1.16
N PHE A 444 2.45 16.30 0.14
CA PHE A 444 2.35 15.79 -1.23
C PHE A 444 3.71 15.44 -1.84
N GLN A 445 4.76 16.21 -1.57
CA GLN A 445 6.11 15.88 -2.05
C GLN A 445 6.67 14.61 -1.40
N LEU A 446 6.34 14.37 -0.13
CA LEU A 446 6.74 13.17 0.60
C LEU A 446 5.92 11.93 0.19
N LEU A 447 4.63 12.11 -0.11
CA LEU A 447 3.69 11.03 -0.42
C LEU A 447 2.82 11.34 -1.67
N PRO A 448 3.43 11.52 -2.85
CA PRO A 448 2.72 11.96 -4.07
C PRO A 448 1.70 10.94 -4.60
N GLN A 449 1.80 9.69 -4.17
CA GLN A 449 0.91 8.59 -4.52
C GLN A 449 -0.39 8.54 -3.72
N ASN A 450 -0.51 9.34 -2.66
CA ASN A 450 -1.70 9.30 -1.80
C ASN A 450 -2.81 10.14 -2.41
N ASP A 451 -3.92 9.49 -2.77
CA ASP A 451 -5.05 10.11 -3.47
C ASP A 451 -5.76 11.18 -2.64
N GLU A 452 -5.84 11.01 -1.32
CA GLU A 452 -6.50 11.97 -0.43
C GLU A 452 -5.71 13.27 -0.34
N ILE A 453 -4.39 13.18 -0.13
CA ILE A 453 -3.50 14.34 -0.13
C ILE A 453 -3.57 15.06 -1.49
N ARG A 454 -3.54 14.30 -2.58
CA ARG A 454 -3.63 14.83 -3.95
C ARG A 454 -4.95 15.56 -4.18
N TYR A 455 -6.07 14.96 -3.81
CA TYR A 455 -7.40 15.56 -3.93
C TYR A 455 -7.53 16.85 -3.12
N LEU A 456 -7.13 16.81 -1.84
CA LEU A 456 -7.24 17.97 -0.95
C LEU A 456 -6.39 19.15 -1.45
N LEU A 457 -5.18 18.87 -1.95
CA LEU A 457 -4.30 19.90 -2.49
C LEU A 457 -4.81 20.46 -3.82
N ALA A 458 -5.26 19.61 -4.75
CA ALA A 458 -5.88 20.05 -6.01
C ALA A 458 -7.10 20.94 -5.75
N ARG A 459 -7.95 20.57 -4.79
CA ARG A 459 -9.12 21.36 -4.38
C ARG A 459 -8.73 22.73 -3.80
N ASP A 460 -7.70 22.81 -2.98
CA ASP A 460 -7.21 24.09 -2.45
C ASP A 460 -6.62 24.98 -3.55
N PHE A 461 -5.87 24.40 -4.49
CA PHE A 461 -5.34 25.12 -5.65
C PHE A 461 -6.46 25.65 -6.54
N GLU A 462 -7.48 24.83 -6.79
CA GLU A 462 -8.69 25.23 -7.49
C GLU A 462 -9.38 26.42 -6.82
N GLN A 463 -9.61 26.34 -5.49
CA GLN A 463 -10.26 27.41 -4.73
C GLN A 463 -9.48 28.74 -4.78
N ARG A 464 -8.17 28.67 -5.00
CA ARG A 464 -7.28 29.83 -5.17
C ARG A 464 -7.15 30.31 -6.62
N GLY A 465 -7.82 29.65 -7.57
CA GLY A 465 -7.74 29.97 -9.00
C GLY A 465 -6.46 29.46 -9.69
N LEU A 466 -5.68 28.61 -9.03
CA LEU A 466 -4.49 27.96 -9.59
C LEU A 466 -4.90 26.73 -10.41
N ILE A 467 -5.69 26.95 -11.47
CA ILE A 467 -6.35 25.86 -12.22
C ILE A 467 -5.34 24.93 -12.90
N ASP A 468 -4.28 25.48 -13.51
CA ASP A 468 -3.24 24.67 -14.16
C ASP A 468 -2.50 23.77 -13.15
N ASP A 469 -2.18 24.30 -11.96
CA ASP A 469 -1.53 23.52 -10.92
C ASP A 469 -2.47 22.46 -10.34
N ALA A 470 -3.76 22.78 -10.17
CA ALA A 470 -4.78 21.82 -9.74
C ALA A 470 -4.92 20.66 -10.74
N ILE A 471 -4.89 20.94 -12.05
CA ILE A 471 -4.88 19.92 -13.11
C ILE A 471 -3.64 19.04 -12.98
N ALA A 472 -2.44 19.64 -12.91
CA ALA A 472 -1.19 18.90 -12.80
C ALA A 472 -1.14 18.00 -11.55
N ILE A 473 -1.79 18.42 -10.46
CA ILE A 473 -1.92 17.63 -9.24
C ILE A 473 -2.96 16.53 -9.40
N ILE A 474 -4.13 16.71 -10.00
CA ILE A 474 -5.13 15.63 -10.01
C ILE A 474 -4.93 14.64 -11.16
N GLU A 475 -4.33 15.08 -12.27
CA GLU A 475 -4.27 14.35 -13.54
C GLU A 475 -3.73 12.91 -13.40
N PRO A 476 -2.60 12.64 -12.72
CA PRO A 476 -2.13 11.26 -12.55
C PRO A 476 -3.11 10.31 -11.86
N ALA A 477 -3.90 10.81 -10.90
CA ALA A 477 -4.92 10.01 -10.21
C ALA A 477 -6.22 9.87 -11.02
N ALA A 478 -6.50 10.81 -11.94
CA ALA A 478 -7.68 10.81 -12.81
C ALA A 478 -7.69 9.68 -13.85
N PHE A 479 -6.52 9.10 -14.13
CA PHE A 479 -6.38 8.02 -15.09
C PHE A 479 -5.68 6.77 -14.52
N GLY A 480 -5.07 6.87 -13.34
CA GLY A 480 -4.61 5.69 -12.58
C GLY A 480 -5.76 4.72 -12.34
N ALA A 481 -5.45 3.42 -12.39
CA ALA A 481 -6.45 2.35 -12.33
C ALA A 481 -7.33 2.43 -11.09
N PHE A 482 -8.53 3.02 -11.22
CA PHE A 482 -9.76 2.62 -10.53
C PHE A 482 -10.96 3.45 -11.02
N ASP A 483 -11.62 2.97 -12.06
CA ASP A 483 -13.06 3.21 -12.23
C ASP A 483 -13.70 1.91 -12.75
N GLY A 484 -14.40 1.23 -11.83
CA GLY A 484 -15.38 0.21 -12.22
C GLY A 484 -16.60 0.87 -12.85
N ASP A 485 -17.59 0.07 -13.26
CA ASP A 485 -18.84 0.63 -13.77
C ASP A 485 -19.54 1.53 -12.71
N ALA A 486 -20.45 2.40 -13.15
CA ALA A 486 -21.16 3.34 -12.26
C ALA A 486 -21.99 2.66 -11.13
N ARG A 487 -22.18 1.35 -11.17
CA ARG A 487 -22.89 0.55 -10.16
C ARG A 487 -21.90 -0.02 -9.14
N GLU A 488 -20.72 -0.44 -9.56
CA GLU A 488 -19.61 -0.88 -8.70
C GLU A 488 -18.97 0.31 -7.98
N LYS A 489 -18.85 1.47 -8.64
CA LYS A 489 -18.52 2.78 -8.03
C LYS A 489 -19.49 3.14 -6.90
N ARG A 490 -20.80 2.93 -7.08
CA ARG A 490 -21.82 3.14 -6.03
C ARG A 490 -21.79 2.10 -4.93
N ARG A 491 -21.45 0.84 -5.23
CA ARG A 491 -21.33 -0.23 -4.22
C ARG A 491 -20.09 -0.04 -3.36
N ARG A 492 -18.96 0.31 -3.98
CA ARG A 492 -17.70 0.62 -3.30
C ARG A 492 -17.80 1.94 -2.55
N GLY A 493 -18.40 2.99 -3.12
CA GLY A 493 -18.69 4.24 -2.41
C GLY A 493 -19.54 4.01 -1.16
N LYS A 494 -20.62 3.23 -1.26
CA LYS A 494 -21.45 2.87 -0.07
C LYS A 494 -20.76 1.94 0.92
N ALA A 495 -19.81 1.12 0.46
CA ALA A 495 -19.00 0.29 1.36
C ALA A 495 -17.94 1.16 2.06
N MET A 496 -17.20 1.96 1.31
CA MET A 496 -16.25 2.94 1.82
C MET A 496 -16.93 3.91 2.79
N GLU A 497 -18.04 4.57 2.44
CA GLU A 497 -18.82 5.41 3.38
C GLU A 497 -19.27 4.69 4.67
N ARG A 498 -19.50 3.36 4.62
CA ARG A 498 -19.82 2.54 5.80
C ARG A 498 -18.59 2.12 6.61
N TYR A 499 -17.42 2.05 5.97
CA TYR A 499 -16.17 1.49 6.52
C TYR A 499 -15.02 2.52 6.60
N ALA A 500 -15.25 3.78 6.24
CA ALA A 500 -14.25 4.81 6.10
C ALA A 500 -14.61 6.05 6.92
N GLU A 501 -14.12 6.09 8.16
CA GLU A 501 -13.75 7.38 8.75
C GLU A 501 -12.34 7.80 8.31
N ARG A 502 -11.48 6.86 7.89
CA ARG A 502 -10.08 7.16 7.52
C ARG A 502 -9.86 7.60 6.08
N TYR A 503 -10.84 7.50 5.18
CA TYR A 503 -10.63 7.82 3.75
C TYR A 503 -11.42 9.03 3.22
N THR A 504 -12.42 9.56 3.92
CA THR A 504 -13.13 10.74 3.45
C THR A 504 -13.92 11.41 4.59
N ASN A 505 -13.39 12.46 5.21
CA ASN A 505 -14.22 13.51 5.81
C ASN A 505 -14.81 14.45 4.73
N ILE A 506 -14.90 13.97 3.49
CA ILE A 506 -15.37 14.71 2.33
C ILE A 506 -16.85 14.32 2.12
N GLU A 507 -17.77 15.16 2.58
CA GLU A 507 -19.22 14.93 2.43
C GLU A 507 -19.69 14.89 0.96
N ASN A 508 -18.86 15.37 0.02
CA ASN A 508 -19.12 15.37 -1.43
C ASN A 508 -17.86 14.93 -2.19
N TYR A 509 -17.53 13.64 -2.16
CA TYR A 509 -16.36 13.13 -2.89
C TYR A 509 -16.63 13.11 -4.41
N GLU A 510 -15.91 13.95 -5.13
CA GLU A 510 -15.78 13.91 -6.59
C GLU A 510 -14.59 12.99 -6.93
N THR A 511 -14.70 12.11 -7.93
CA THR A 511 -13.54 11.28 -8.29
C THR A 511 -12.43 12.12 -8.92
N PRO A 512 -11.16 11.67 -8.86
CA PRO A 512 -10.07 12.36 -9.56
C PRO A 512 -10.37 12.63 -11.04
N ARG A 513 -11.07 11.70 -11.72
CA ARG A 513 -11.51 11.88 -13.10
C ARG A 513 -12.53 12.99 -13.26
N ASP A 514 -13.59 12.95 -12.45
CA ASP A 514 -14.65 13.97 -12.47
C ASP A 514 -14.05 15.36 -12.19
N MET A 515 -13.12 15.46 -11.22
CA MET A 515 -12.40 16.69 -10.89
C MET A 515 -11.53 17.18 -12.04
N LEU A 516 -10.77 16.29 -12.70
CA LEU A 516 -9.97 16.66 -13.86
C LEU A 516 -10.84 17.23 -14.98
N ASP A 517 -11.92 16.54 -15.35
CA ASP A 517 -12.84 16.97 -16.40
C ASP A 517 -13.44 18.36 -16.10
N ARG A 518 -13.80 18.59 -14.83
CA ARG A 518 -14.29 19.88 -14.32
C ARG A 518 -13.22 20.98 -14.39
N LEU A 519 -11.99 20.69 -13.99
CA LEU A 519 -10.88 21.65 -14.02
C LEU A 519 -10.48 22.01 -15.47
N GLU A 520 -10.43 21.04 -16.37
CA GLU A 520 -10.20 21.29 -17.80
C GLU A 520 -11.33 22.15 -18.39
N ALA A 521 -12.58 21.88 -18.02
CA ALA A 521 -13.70 22.73 -18.42
C ALA A 521 -13.58 24.17 -17.90
N LYS A 522 -13.09 24.36 -16.66
CA LYS A 522 -12.79 25.70 -16.13
C LYS A 522 -11.69 26.39 -16.92
N LYS A 523 -10.60 25.68 -17.23
CA LYS A 523 -9.48 26.18 -18.04
C LYS A 523 -9.94 26.60 -19.44
N ASP A 524 -10.82 25.82 -20.05
CA ASP A 524 -11.33 26.05 -21.40
C ASP A 524 -12.52 27.03 -21.46
N GLY A 525 -12.96 27.59 -20.32
CA GLY A 525 -14.13 28.48 -20.27
C GLY A 525 -15.48 27.80 -20.56
N ARG A 526 -15.55 26.47 -20.42
CA ARG A 526 -16.74 25.63 -20.63
C ARG A 526 -17.56 25.37 -19.36
N TYR A 527 -17.09 25.84 -18.22
CA TYR A 527 -17.73 25.63 -16.91
C TYR A 527 -18.70 26.77 -16.58
N ASP A 528 -19.94 26.41 -16.23
CA ASP A 528 -20.97 27.33 -15.76
C ASP A 528 -21.02 27.33 -14.22
N PRO A 529 -20.64 28.45 -13.57
CA PRO A 529 -20.64 28.55 -12.11
C PRO A 529 -22.05 28.63 -11.50
N GLU A 530 -23.09 29.02 -12.24
CA GLU A 530 -24.45 29.14 -11.71
C GLU A 530 -25.14 27.78 -11.59
N THR A 531 -24.88 26.89 -12.55
CA THR A 531 -25.48 25.55 -12.59
C THR A 531 -24.56 24.45 -12.06
N ASN A 532 -23.27 24.76 -11.81
CA ASN A 532 -22.23 23.79 -11.47
C ASN A 532 -22.14 22.66 -12.52
N THR A 533 -22.24 23.02 -13.80
CA THR A 533 -22.16 22.08 -14.93
C THR A 533 -21.12 22.54 -15.96
N PHE A 534 -20.71 21.65 -16.85
CA PHE A 534 -19.84 22.00 -17.97
C PHE A 534 -20.25 21.30 -19.26
N THR A 535 -20.04 21.98 -20.38
CA THR A 535 -20.27 21.41 -21.71
C THR A 535 -19.11 20.47 -22.07
N PRO A 536 -19.37 19.20 -22.43
CA PRO A 536 -18.32 18.29 -22.90
C PRO A 536 -17.58 18.85 -24.12
N LYS A 537 -16.29 18.53 -24.28
CA LYS A 537 -15.57 18.83 -25.54
C LYS A 537 -16.27 18.11 -26.70
N ASN A 538 -16.47 18.82 -27.81
CA ASN A 538 -16.99 18.20 -29.02
C ASN A 538 -15.89 17.26 -29.57
N PRO A 539 -16.19 16.01 -29.98
CA PRO A 539 -15.17 15.08 -30.47
C PRO A 539 -14.37 15.59 -31.68
N GLU A 540 -14.92 16.56 -32.41
CA GLU A 540 -14.31 17.19 -33.59
C GLU A 540 -13.35 18.35 -33.25
N ASP A 541 -13.37 18.87 -32.01
CA ASP A 541 -12.50 19.99 -31.59
C ASP A 541 -11.12 19.52 -31.06
N SER A 542 -10.85 18.21 -31.15
CA SER A 542 -9.57 17.57 -30.79
C SER A 542 -8.68 17.19 -32.00
N GLU A 543 -9.04 17.65 -33.20
CA GLU A 543 -8.15 17.67 -34.39
C GLU A 543 -7.12 18.80 -34.31
#